data_AF-A0A2Z6A740-F1
#
_entry.id   AF-A0A2Z6A740-F1
#
_cell.length_a   1.000
_cell.length_b   1.000
_cell.length_c   1.000
_cell.angle_alpha   90.00
_cell.angle_beta   90.00
_cell.angle_gamma   90.00
#
_symmetry.space_group_name_H-M   'P 1'
#
loop_
_entity.id
_entity.type
_entity.pdbx_description
1 polymer ?
#
loop_
_entity_poly.entity_id
_entity_poly.type
_entity_poly.pdbx_seq_one_letter_code
_entity_poly.pdbx_strand_id
1 'polypeptide(L)' 'RDASKRYFMVAANNSNKIAAIDANFVHPKFGPVWATGHLGDETISLIGTDPKKYKQYAFKQVAQLKGQGGGNL' A
#
# COMPACT_ATOMS: atom_id res chain seq x y z
N ARG A 1 6.28 2.37 26.67
CA ARG A 1 5.56 1.21 26.07
C ARG A 1 5.27 1.58 24.63
N ASP A 2 5.72 0.72 23.75
CA ASP A 2 5.84 0.84 22.29
C ASP A 2 4.65 1.52 21.57
N ALA A 3 4.97 2.46 20.67
CA ALA A 3 4.02 3.17 19.82
C ALA A 3 4.11 2.70 18.34
N SER A 4 4.24 1.39 18.10
CA SER A 4 4.29 0.80 16.75
C SER A 4 2.90 0.62 16.11
N LYS A 5 2.08 1.67 16.10
CA LYS A 5 0.83 1.67 15.32
C LYS A 5 0.68 2.98 14.57
N ARG A 6 1.21 3.02 13.34
CA ARG A 6 0.88 4.07 12.36
C ARG A 6 0.17 3.44 11.17
N TYR A 7 -1.15 3.35 11.30
CA TYR A 7 -2.08 3.22 10.17
C TYR A 7 -2.57 4.65 9.87
N PHE A 8 -2.37 5.15 8.65
CA PHE A 8 -3.02 6.39 8.20
C PHE A 8 -3.76 6.12 6.88
N MET A 9 -5.08 5.97 6.97
CA MET A 9 -6.00 6.05 5.82
C MET A 9 -6.47 7.49 5.69
N VAL A 10 -6.34 8.11 4.52
CA VAL A 10 -7.08 9.35 4.19
C VAL A 10 -7.92 9.08 2.95
N ALA A 11 -9.24 9.23 3.09
CA ALA A 11 -10.20 9.25 1.99
C ALA A 11 -10.75 10.67 1.83
N ALA A 12 -10.55 11.31 0.68
CA ALA A 12 -11.14 12.61 0.37
C ALA A 12 -12.27 12.48 -0.67
N ASN A 13 -13.47 12.98 -0.32
CA ASN A 13 -14.67 12.99 -1.15
C ASN A 13 -15.15 14.43 -1.47
N ASN A 14 -15.81 14.52 -2.62
CA ASN A 14 -16.61 15.54 -3.28
C ASN A 14 -16.15 16.99 -3.45
N SER A 15 -14.98 17.41 -2.95
CA SER A 15 -14.52 18.80 -3.23
C SER A 15 -13.01 19.04 -3.38
N ASN A 16 -12.13 18.05 -3.16
CA ASN A 16 -10.71 18.10 -3.58
C ASN A 16 -10.04 16.72 -3.33
N LYS A 17 -9.77 15.94 -4.38
CA LYS A 17 -9.57 14.48 -4.30
C LYS A 17 -8.11 14.06 -4.00
N ILE A 18 -7.79 13.74 -2.74
CA ILE A 18 -6.64 12.90 -2.38
C ILE A 18 -7.12 11.77 -1.45
N ALA A 19 -7.32 10.56 -1.96
CA ALA A 19 -7.12 9.35 -1.15
C ALA A 19 -5.93 8.60 -1.72
N ALA A 20 -4.82 8.70 -1.01
CA ALA A 20 -3.69 7.80 -1.19
C ALA A 20 -3.84 6.72 -0.11
N ILE A 21 -3.89 5.45 -0.52
CA ILE A 21 -3.75 4.35 0.43
C ILE A 21 -2.28 4.34 0.80
N ASP A 22 -1.92 4.69 2.04
CA ASP A 22 -0.54 4.65 2.55
C ASP A 22 -0.49 3.68 3.72
N ALA A 23 0.00 2.46 3.46
CA ALA A 23 0.07 1.43 4.49
C ALA A 23 1.42 0.72 4.48
N ASN A 24 2.03 0.57 5.65
CA ASN A 24 3.28 -0.17 5.83
C ASN A 24 3.02 -1.46 6.60
N PHE A 25 3.41 -2.60 6.03
CA PHE A 25 3.26 -3.92 6.68
C PHE A 25 4.35 -4.89 6.24
N VAL A 26 4.46 -6.03 6.93
CA VAL A 26 5.43 -7.08 6.58
C VAL A 26 4.72 -8.16 5.78
N HIS A 27 5.11 -8.33 4.51
CA HIS A 27 4.64 -9.40 3.65
C HIS A 27 5.47 -10.67 3.86
N PRO A 28 4.86 -11.86 4.00
CA PRO A 28 5.58 -13.10 4.31
C PRO A 28 6.66 -13.46 3.28
N LYS A 29 6.44 -13.11 2.01
CA LYS A 29 7.38 -13.38 0.90
C LYS A 29 8.37 -12.22 0.63
N PHE A 30 7.95 -10.98 0.85
CA PHE A 30 8.69 -9.80 0.37
C PHE A 30 9.30 -8.96 1.48
N GLY A 31 9.01 -9.28 2.75
CA GLY A 31 9.44 -8.50 3.89
C GLY A 31 8.64 -7.20 4.05
N PRO A 32 9.23 -6.18 4.68
CA PRO A 32 8.60 -4.86 4.81
C PRO A 32 8.21 -4.27 3.45
N VAL A 33 6.94 -3.93 3.29
CA VAL A 33 6.36 -3.34 2.08
C VAL A 33 5.53 -2.10 2.41
N TRP A 34 5.52 -1.17 1.46
CA TRP A 34 4.67 0.01 1.43
C TRP A 34 3.61 -0.16 0.34
N ALA A 35 2.34 -0.14 0.72
CA ALA A 35 1.21 -0.15 -0.20
C ALA A 35 0.83 1.28 -0.56
N THR A 36 0.77 1.55 -1.86
CA THR A 36 0.32 2.82 -2.44
C THR A 36 -0.77 2.58 -3.48
N GLY A 37 -1.82 3.40 -3.49
CA GLY A 37 -2.91 3.32 -4.46
C GLY A 37 -3.36 4.71 -4.88
N HIS A 38 -3.81 4.84 -6.13
CA HIS A 38 -4.27 6.10 -6.72
C HIS A 38 -5.80 6.17 -6.74
N LEU A 39 -6.38 7.32 -6.40
CA LEU A 39 -7.84 7.47 -6.47
C LEU A 39 -8.32 7.43 -7.93
N GLY A 40 -9.18 6.48 -8.26
CA GLY A 40 -9.71 6.27 -9.61
C GLY A 40 -9.04 5.14 -10.37
N ASP A 41 -7.96 4.58 -9.84
CA ASP A 41 -7.46 3.27 -10.23
C ASP A 41 -7.75 2.29 -9.09
N GLU A 42 -8.35 1.16 -9.41
CA GLU A 42 -8.65 0.11 -8.43
C GLU A 42 -7.38 -0.65 -8.06
N THR A 43 -6.21 -0.32 -8.64
CA THR A 43 -4.95 -0.97 -8.31
C THR A 43 -4.25 -0.39 -7.06
N ILE A 44 -3.77 -1.29 -6.22
CA ILE A 44 -2.88 -1.03 -5.09
C ILE A 44 -1.52 -1.64 -5.43
N SER A 45 -0.50 -0.79 -5.50
CA SER A 45 0.89 -1.18 -5.73
C SER A 45 1.61 -1.42 -4.42
N LEU A 46 2.30 -2.56 -4.31
CA LEU A 46 3.14 -2.91 -3.17
C LEU A 46 4.61 -2.68 -3.53
N ILE A 47 5.30 -1.86 -2.75
CA ILE A 47 6.70 -1.50 -2.94
C ILE A 47 7.54 -2.06 -1.78
N GLY A 48 8.60 -2.81 -2.07
CA GLY A 48 9.51 -3.30 -1.03
C GLY A 48 10.34 -2.17 -0.43
N THR A 49 10.52 -2.17 0.89
CA THR A 49 11.21 -1.05 1.60
C THR A 49 12.48 -1.47 2.36
N ASP A 50 12.88 -2.75 2.30
CA ASP A 50 14.04 -3.25 3.05
C ASP A 50 15.26 -3.56 2.16
N PRO A 51 16.24 -2.63 2.04
CA PRO A 51 17.48 -2.83 1.29
C PRO A 51 18.55 -3.66 2.01
N LYS A 52 18.28 -4.18 3.23
CA LYS A 52 19.24 -5.00 3.97
C LYS A 52 18.97 -6.48 3.78
N LYS A 53 17.77 -6.93 4.18
CA LYS A 53 17.39 -8.36 4.13
C LYS A 53 16.69 -8.73 2.83
N TYR A 54 15.99 -7.80 2.20
CA TYR A 54 15.21 -8.02 0.97
C TYR A 54 15.70 -7.16 -0.19
N LYS A 55 17.03 -7.10 -0.39
CA LYS A 55 17.71 -6.23 -1.39
C LYS A 55 17.12 -6.31 -2.80
N GLN A 56 16.74 -7.51 -3.21
CA GLN A 56 16.17 -7.78 -4.55
C GLN A 56 14.82 -7.10 -4.78
N TYR A 57 14.11 -6.78 -3.69
CA TYR A 57 12.77 -6.19 -3.67
C TYR A 57 12.75 -4.72 -3.22
N ALA A 58 13.85 -4.23 -2.67
CA ALA A 58 13.96 -2.87 -2.15
C ALA A 58 13.74 -1.83 -3.24
N PHE A 59 12.85 -0.87 -2.97
CA PHE A 59 12.45 0.23 -3.84
C PHE A 59 11.88 -0.21 -5.19
N LYS A 60 11.34 -1.42 -5.26
CA LYS A 60 10.69 -1.98 -6.45
C LYS A 60 9.26 -2.36 -6.14
N GLN A 61 8.42 -2.27 -7.16
CA GLN A 61 7.08 -2.84 -7.11
C GLN A 61 7.17 -4.37 -7.07
N VAL A 62 6.75 -4.96 -5.96
CA VAL A 62 6.81 -6.41 -5.72
C VAL A 62 5.50 -7.13 -6.04
N ALA A 63 4.39 -6.39 -6.00
CA ALA A 63 3.07 -6.90 -6.34
C ALA A 63 2.10 -5.75 -6.68
N GLN A 64 1.05 -6.09 -7.41
CA GLN A 64 -0.13 -5.26 -7.59
C GLN A 64 -1.34 -6.06 -7.11
N LEU A 65 -2.14 -5.45 -6.23
CA LEU A 65 -3.45 -5.94 -5.87
C LEU A 65 -4.45 -5.13 -6.69
N LYS A 66 -5.18 -5.76 -7.59
CA LYS A 66 -6.36 -5.12 -8.18
C LYS A 66 -7.48 -5.24 -7.15
N GLY A 67 -7.93 -4.11 -6.64
CA GLY A 67 -9.19 -4.01 -5.91
C GLY A 67 -10.25 -4.68 -6.76
N GLN A 68 -10.91 -5.66 -6.17
CA GLN A 68 -12.12 -6.21 -6.75
C GLN A 68 -13.13 -5.07 -6.68
N GLY A 69 -13.20 -4.28 -7.75
CA GLY A 69 -14.20 -3.23 -7.90
C GLY A 69 -15.54 -3.77 -7.49
N GLY A 70 -16.31 -2.97 -6.76
CA GLY A 70 -17.56 -3.35 -6.13
C GLY A 70 -18.55 -3.98 -7.12
N GLY A 71 -18.39 -5.28 -7.35
CA GLY A 71 -19.38 -6.13 -7.98
C GLY A 71 -20.38 -6.49 -6.90
N ASN A 72 -21.38 -5.63 -6.71
CA ASN A 72 -22.64 -6.13 -6.22
C ASN A 72 -23.32 -6.91 -7.33
N LEU A 73 -23.82 -8.06 -6.91
CA LEU A 73 -24.79 -8.94 -7.55
C LEU A 73 -26.11 -8.19 -7.78
#